data_AF-A0A2G1YU53-F1
#
_entry.id   AF-A0A2G1YU53-F1
#
_cell.length_a   1.000
_cell.length_b   1.000
_cell.length_c   1.000
_cell.angle_alpha   90.00
_cell.angle_beta   90.00
_cell.angle_gamma   90.00
#
_symmetry.space_group_name_H-M   'P 1'
#
loop_
_entity.id
_entity.type
_entity.pdbx_description
1 polymer ?
#
loop_
_entity_poly.entity_id
_entity_poly.type
_entity_poly.pdbx_seq_one_letter_code
_entity_poly.pdbx_strand_id
1 'polypeptide(L)' 'MAKSSTVAHQSEQALIAAMMPILNPATVQEYLDYGLYGIAMSRYSGCWVGYKVIADTIETTGVVDLAGEDREFVIPT' A
#
# COMPACT_ATOMS: atom_id res chain seq x y z
N MET A 1 2.85 -9.56 19.87
CA MET A 1 2.59 -8.38 19.03
C MET A 1 3.94 -7.86 18.55
N ALA A 2 4.30 -8.11 17.30
CA ALA A 2 5.58 -7.68 16.75
C ALA A 2 5.51 -6.19 16.41
N LYS A 3 5.73 -5.34 17.41
CA LYS A 3 5.96 -3.90 17.18
C LYS A 3 7.41 -3.74 16.74
N SER A 4 7.63 -3.84 15.43
CA SER A 4 8.94 -3.64 14.83
C SER A 4 9.32 -2.15 14.91
N SER A 5 10.47 -1.88 15.51
CA SER A 5 11.12 -0.57 15.72
C SER A 5 10.47 0.39 16.74
N THR A 6 11.21 0.66 17.82
CA THR A 6 10.91 1.69 18.83
C THR A 6 11.25 3.10 18.35
N VAL A 7 12.02 3.22 17.26
CA VAL A 7 12.35 4.48 16.61
C VAL A 7 11.55 4.57 15.32
N ALA A 8 10.90 5.70 15.05
CA ALA A 8 10.30 5.99 13.75
C ALA A 8 11.44 6.14 12.72
N HIS A 9 12.02 5.03 12.29
CA HIS A 9 12.91 5.04 11.14
C HIS A 9 12.01 5.19 9.93
N GLN A 10 11.88 6.43 9.46
CA GLN A 10 11.06 6.80 8.32
C GLN A 10 11.71 6.26 7.05
N SER A 11 11.47 4.98 6.74
CA SER A 11 11.91 4.34 5.51
C SER A 11 11.38 5.07 4.26
N GLU A 12 10.33 5.90 4.41
CA GLU A 12 9.76 6.74 3.35
C GLU A 12 10.82 7.57 2.64
N GLN A 13 11.77 8.20 3.36
CA GLN A 13 12.84 8.96 2.71
C GLN A 13 13.78 8.07 1.88
N ALA A 14 14.05 6.85 2.34
CA ALA A 14 14.86 5.89 1.60
C ALA A 14 14.13 5.34 0.36
N LEU A 15 12.83 5.06 0.47
CA LEU A 15 12.00 4.64 -0.68
C LEU A 15 11.87 5.78 -1.71
N ILE A 16 11.67 7.02 -1.25
CA ILE A 16 11.65 8.20 -2.12
C ILE A 16 12.99 8.35 -2.84
N ALA A 17 14.11 8.22 -2.12
CA ALA A 17 15.45 8.27 -2.73
C ALA A 17 15.68 7.12 -3.72
N ALA A 18 15.06 5.96 -3.50
CA ALA A 18 15.07 4.82 -4.42
C ALA A 18 14.07 4.97 -5.59
N MET A 19 13.39 6.11 -5.72
CA MET A 19 12.36 6.38 -6.73
C MET A 19 11.23 5.33 -6.72
N MET A 20 10.98 4.72 -5.56
CA MET A 20 9.90 3.74 -5.39
C MET A 20 8.58 4.46 -5.11
N PRO A 21 7.50 4.18 -5.85
CA PRO A 21 6.16 4.65 -5.50
C PRO A 21 5.76 4.14 -4.11
N ILE A 22 5.04 4.95 -3.33
CA ILE A 22 4.59 4.59 -1.98
C ILE A 22 3.09 4.82 -1.89
N LEU A 23 2.34 3.79 -1.49
CA LEU A 23 0.90 3.86 -1.23
C LEU A 23 0.63 4.00 0.27
N ASN A 24 -0.31 4.86 0.63
CA ASN A 24 -0.67 5.16 2.03
C ASN A 24 -2.18 5.06 2.22
N PRO A 25 -2.73 3.86 2.49
CA PRO A 25 -4.15 3.71 2.83
C PRO A 25 -4.46 4.31 4.20
N ALA A 26 -5.66 4.85 4.35
CA ALA A 26 -6.20 5.38 5.60
C ALA A 26 -7.26 4.45 6.23
N THR A 27 -7.84 3.53 5.46
CA THR A 27 -8.90 2.60 5.93
C THR A 27 -8.63 1.15 5.52
N VAL A 28 -9.22 0.19 6.24
CA VAL A 28 -9.10 -1.26 5.93
C VAL A 28 -9.59 -1.60 4.52
N GLN A 29 -10.57 -0.87 3.98
CA GLN A 29 -11.00 -1.04 2.58
C GLN A 29 -9.89 -0.63 1.60
N GLU A 30 -9.30 0.55 1.83
CA GLU A 30 -8.17 1.02 1.01
C GLU A 30 -6.96 0.09 1.10
N TYR A 31 -6.82 -0.67 2.20
CA TYR A 31 -5.77 -1.69 2.28
C TYR A 31 -5.86 -2.70 1.12
N LEU A 32 -7.07 -3.18 0.87
CA LEU A 32 -7.35 -4.10 -0.21
C LEU A 32 -7.22 -3.41 -1.58
N ASP A 33 -7.91 -2.28 -1.76
CA ASP A 33 -7.93 -1.56 -3.03
C ASP A 33 -6.52 -1.14 -3.48
N TYR A 34 -5.76 -0.51 -2.58
CA TYR A 34 -4.40 -0.06 -2.88
C TYR A 34 -3.41 -1.22 -2.96
N GLY A 35 -3.69 -2.35 -2.30
CA GLY A 35 -2.91 -3.57 -2.49
C GLY A 35 -2.96 -4.05 -3.95
N LEU A 36 -4.17 -4.12 -4.52
CA LEU A 36 -4.35 -4.52 -5.92
C LEU A 36 -3.77 -3.47 -6.88
N TYR A 37 -3.99 -2.17 -6.63
CA TYR A 37 -3.35 -1.11 -7.41
C TYR A 37 -1.82 -1.16 -7.32
N GLY A 38 -1.24 -1.48 -6.17
CA GLY A 38 0.20 -1.60 -5.99
C GLY A 38 0.79 -2.72 -6.83
N ILE A 39 0.10 -3.87 -6.95
CA ILE A 39 0.51 -4.94 -7.85
C ILE A 39 0.47 -4.46 -9.30
N ALA A 40 -0.65 -3.91 -9.76
CA ALA A 40 -0.80 -3.42 -11.12
C ALA A 40 0.25 -2.33 -11.46
N MET A 41 0.43 -1.36 -10.57
CA MET A 41 1.41 -0.28 -10.70
C MET A 41 2.84 -0.82 -10.75
N SER A 42 3.18 -1.84 -9.95
CA SER A 42 4.51 -2.47 -10.02
C SER A 42 4.78 -3.12 -11.37
N ARG A 43 3.75 -3.73 -11.99
CA ARG A 43 3.87 -4.34 -13.33
C ARG A 43 4.00 -3.29 -14.42
N TYR A 44 3.22 -2.23 -14.33
CA TYR A 44 3.24 -1.14 -15.30
C TYR A 44 4.55 -0.36 -15.25
N SER A 45 4.98 0.07 -14.05
CA SER A 45 6.18 0.91 -13.88
C SER A 45 7.49 0.12 -13.89
N GLY A 46 7.45 -1.19 -13.61
CA GLY A 46 8.64 -2.01 -13.36
C GLY A 46 9.34 -1.72 -12.02
N CYS A 47 8.87 -0.73 -11.27
CA CYS A 47 9.40 -0.38 -9.95
C CYS A 47 8.77 -1.24 -8.85
N TRP A 48 9.52 -1.43 -7.77
CA TRP A 48 8.94 -1.93 -6.52
C TRP A 48 8.02 -0.83 -5.93
N VAL A 49 6.85 -1.23 -5.43
CA VAL A 49 5.88 -0.33 -4.80
C VAL A 49 5.93 -0.55 -3.29
N GLY A 50 6.18 0.54 -2.56
CA GLY A 50 6.14 0.58 -1.11
C GLY A 50 4.72 0.73 -0.58
N TYR A 51 4.49 0.18 0.59
CA TYR A 51 3.19 0.19 1.25
C TYR A 51 3.34 0.69 2.69
N LYS A 52 2.71 1.83 2.99
CA LYS A 52 2.76 2.43 4.32
C LYS A 52 1.68 1.83 5.20
N VAL A 53 2.12 1.26 6.33
CA VAL A 53 1.24 0.61 7.30
C VAL A 53 1.44 1.29 8.65
N ILE A 54 0.38 1.88 9.17
CA ILE A 54 0.37 2.50 10.51
C ILE A 54 -0.43 1.63 11.49
N ALA A 55 0.02 1.60 12.75
CA ALA A 55 -0.59 0.78 13.79
C ALA A 55 -2.10 1.05 13.93
N ASP A 56 -2.48 2.33 13.95
CA ASP A 56 -3.87 2.76 14.12
C ASP A 56 -4.83 2.11 13.11
N THR A 57 -4.43 1.98 11.84
CA THR A 57 -5.29 1.39 10.82
C THR A 57 -5.17 -0.13 10.74
N ILE A 58 -3.98 -0.70 10.96
CA ILE A 58 -3.78 -2.16 10.83
C ILE A 58 -4.34 -2.94 12.03
N GLU A 59 -4.44 -2.30 13.19
CA GLU A 59 -5.05 -2.89 14.39
C GLU A 59 -6.59 -2.77 14.36
N THR A 60 -7.14 -1.96 13.45
CA THR A 60 -8.57 -1.81 13.26
C THR A 60 -9.14 -2.99 12.48
N THR A 61 -10.25 -3.56 12.95
CA THR A 61 -11.03 -4.56 12.21
C THR A 61 -12.25 -3.91 11.59
N GLY A 62 -12.57 -4.25 10.35
CA GLY A 62 -13.73 -3.72 9.63
C GLY A 62 -14.29 -4.71 8.64
N VAL A 63 -15.51 -4.46 8.18
CA VAL A 63 -16.08 -5.16 7.02
C VAL A 63 -15.53 -4.48 5.77
N VAL A 64 -15.01 -5.28 4.84
CA VAL A 64 -14.58 -4.81 3.53
C VAL A 64 -15.56 -5.30 2.47
N ASP A 65 -15.80 -4.46 1.48
CA ASP A 65 -16.54 -4.82 0.28
C ASP A 65 -15.54 -5.34 -0.76
N LEU A 66 -15.80 -6.56 -1.26
CA LEU A 66 -15.01 -7.21 -2.30
C LEU A 66 -15.58 -6.97 -3.70
N ALA A 67 -16.71 -6.25 -3.81
CA ALA A 67 -17.28 -5.90 -5.09
C ALA A 67 -16.26 -5.13 -5.94
N GLY A 68 -15.83 -5.76 -7.04
CA GLY A 68 -14.86 -5.17 -7.97
C GLY A 68 -13.41 -5.50 -7.71
N GLU A 69 -13.07 -6.51 -6.90
CA GLU A 69 -11.69 -7.01 -6.79
C GLU A 69 -11.14 -7.55 -8.13
N ASP A 70 -12.01 -8.14 -8.95
CA ASP A 70 -11.70 -8.67 -10.29
C ASP A 70 -11.68 -7.58 -11.39
N ARG A 71 -11.68 -6.29 -11.02
CA ARG A 71 -11.67 -5.20 -12.00
C ARG A 71 -10.39 -5.19 -12.82
N GLU A 72 -10.53 -4.89 -14.11
CA GLU A 72 -9.37 -4.69 -14.98
C GLU A 72 -8.73 -3.32 -14.70
N PHE A 73 -7.40 -3.29 -14.54
CA PHE A 73 -6.66 -2.06 -14.30
C PHE A 73 -6.40 -1.33 -15.63
N VAL A 74 -6.94 -0.12 -15.77
CA VAL A 74 -6.67 0.75 -16.92
C VAL A 74 -5.24 1.28 -16.83
N ILE A 75 -4.43 0.95 -17.83
CA ILE A 75 -3.06 1.46 -17.96
C ILE A 75 -3.04 2.83 -18.66
N PRO A 76 -2.28 3.82 -18.16
CA PRO A 76 -2.11 5.09 -18.85
C PRO A 76 -1.39 4.87 -20.19
N THR A 77 -1.96 5.40 -21.28
CA THR A 77 -1.41 5.36 -22.66
C THR A 77 -0.70 6.65 -23.02
#